data_AF-A0AAD8XUQ5-F1
#
_entry.id   AF-A0AAD8XUQ5-F1
#
_cell.length_a   1.000
_cell.length_b   1.000
_cell.length_c   1.000
_cell.angle_alpha   90.00
_cell.angle_beta   90.00
_cell.angle_gamma   90.00
#
_symmetry.space_group_name_H-M   'P 1'
#
loop_
_entity.id
_entity.type
_entity.pdbx_description
1 polymer ?
#
loop_
_entity_poly.entity_id
_entity_poly.type
_entity_poly.pdbx_seq_one_letter_code
_entity_poly.pdbx_strand_id
1 'polypeptide(L)'
;MFVDDDVYIEVYIRWRVEQAIAASIEAMFITLGQSDLPLRQDPISWDKLVGMIISHFNNILGVEINTRRMEVGPPPEFLARTVEQLDAFHEGRKAFTVQEMSTLVGHLSHIATTSRWLAHLLSHLYTSISAALKVNCAYEIDTNKAFRQAMKKVAEDESMTQNQRTFTQGYINRTVHESKWSHFLNSTAIEELRLTRLVLSSESISLRPPIAHLVSRDPTAEPLGR
;
A
#
# COMPACT_ATOMS: atom_id res chain seq x y z
N MET A 1 -13.83 -4.75 -9.46
CA MET A 1 -14.10 -6.00 -8.74
C MET A 1 -13.25 -5.93 -7.48
N PHE A 2 -13.89 -5.75 -6.32
CA PHE A 2 -13.19 -5.78 -5.04
C PHE A 2 -12.93 -7.25 -4.71
N VAL A 3 -11.68 -7.59 -4.43
CA VAL A 3 -11.28 -8.91 -3.95
C VAL A 3 -11.13 -8.75 -2.45
N ASP A 4 -11.90 -9.50 -1.68
CA ASP A 4 -11.74 -9.55 -0.23
C ASP A 4 -10.83 -10.74 0.12
N ASP A 5 -9.84 -10.50 0.97
CA ASP A 5 -8.97 -11.55 1.51
C ASP A 5 -9.44 -11.91 2.92
N ASP A 6 -9.82 -13.16 3.12
CA ASP A 6 -10.20 -13.70 4.43
C ASP A 6 -9.00 -14.38 5.09
N VAL A 7 -8.77 -14.09 6.37
CA VAL A 7 -7.57 -14.49 7.11
C VAL A 7 -7.96 -15.11 8.43
N TYR A 8 -7.53 -16.36 8.63
CA TYR A 8 -7.78 -17.12 9.85
C TYR A 8 -6.57 -17.10 10.78
N ILE A 9 -6.83 -16.84 12.06
CA ILE A 9 -5.90 -17.10 13.15
C ILE A 9 -6.56 -18.15 14.04
N GLU A 10 -5.94 -19.32 14.11
CA GLU A 10 -6.46 -20.45 14.88
C GLU A 10 -5.31 -21.19 15.57
N VAL A 11 -5.61 -21.81 16.71
CA VAL A 11 -4.71 -22.75 17.36
C VAL A 11 -4.49 -23.92 16.39
N TYR A 12 -3.23 -24.32 16.20
CA TYR A 12 -2.88 -25.37 15.24
C TYR A 12 -3.36 -26.76 15.69
N ILE A 13 -4.66 -26.97 15.54
CA ILE A 13 -5.41 -28.18 15.80
C ILE A 13 -6.11 -28.51 14.50
N ARG A 14 -5.63 -29.57 13.83
CA ARG A 14 -6.01 -29.90 12.45
C ARG A 14 -7.51 -29.85 12.19
N TRP A 15 -8.32 -30.49 13.03
CA TRP A 15 -9.77 -30.54 12.83
C TRP A 15 -10.44 -29.15 12.94
N ARG A 16 -9.93 -28.26 13.80
CA ARG A 16 -10.46 -26.88 13.91
C ARG A 16 -10.13 -26.06 12.68
N VAL A 17 -8.90 -26.21 12.18
CA VAL A 17 -8.46 -25.53 10.95
C VAL A 17 -9.27 -26.02 9.75
N GLU A 18 -9.44 -27.34 9.60
CA GLU A 18 -10.27 -27.93 8.54
C GLU A 18 -11.74 -27.46 8.63
N GLN A 19 -12.30 -27.41 9.85
CA GLN A 19 -13.65 -26.91 10.07
C GLN A 19 -13.79 -25.42 9.75
N ALA A 20 -12.85 -24.58 10.17
CA ALA A 20 -12.84 -23.15 9.87
C ALA A 20 -12.82 -22.93 8.34
N ILE A 21 -11.92 -23.61 7.63
CA ILE A 21 -11.83 -23.56 6.17
C ILE A 21 -13.16 -23.99 5.53
N ALA A 22 -13.72 -25.13 5.95
CA ALA A 22 -14.98 -25.64 5.40
C ALA A 22 -16.15 -24.65 5.61
N ALA A 23 -16.26 -24.08 6.81
CA ALA A 23 -17.28 -23.08 7.12
C ALA A 23 -17.12 -21.80 6.28
N SER A 24 -15.87 -21.40 5.99
CA SER A 24 -15.56 -20.23 5.14
C SER A 24 -16.03 -20.45 3.70
N ILE A 25 -15.70 -21.62 3.15
CA ILE A 25 -16.10 -22.05 1.80
C ILE A 25 -17.62 -22.04 1.68
N GLU A 26 -18.31 -22.62 2.67
CA GLU A 26 -19.77 -22.65 2.71
C GLU A 26 -20.36 -21.23 2.78
N ALA A 27 -19.84 -20.37 3.66
CA ALA A 27 -20.28 -18.99 3.78
C ALA A 27 -20.08 -18.20 2.48
N MET A 28 -18.96 -18.39 1.78
CA MET A 28 -18.70 -17.79 0.47
C MET A 28 -19.72 -18.27 -0.57
N PHE A 29 -20.02 -19.56 -0.65
CA PHE A 29 -21.03 -20.06 -1.59
C PHE A 29 -22.45 -19.64 -1.25
N ILE A 30 -22.78 -19.47 0.03
CA ILE A 30 -24.07 -18.91 0.44
C ILE A 30 -24.18 -17.44 0.00
N THR A 31 -23.11 -16.66 0.19
CA THR A 31 -23.13 -15.21 -0.04
C THR A 31 -22.98 -14.84 -1.52
N LEU A 32 -22.04 -15.51 -2.21
CA LEU A 32 -21.68 -15.23 -3.60
C LEU A 32 -22.33 -16.21 -4.58
N GLY A 33 -23.03 -17.23 -4.09
CA GLY A 33 -23.63 -18.31 -4.89
C GLY A 33 -22.63 -19.42 -5.21
N GLN A 34 -23.13 -20.58 -5.63
CA GLN A 34 -22.33 -21.76 -5.98
C GLN A 34 -21.41 -21.53 -7.19
N SER A 35 -20.36 -22.33 -7.32
CA SER A 35 -19.45 -22.29 -8.47
C SER A 35 -20.19 -22.60 -9.78
N ASP A 36 -20.03 -21.72 -10.77
CA ASP A 36 -20.61 -21.84 -12.12
C ASP A 36 -19.62 -21.30 -13.16
N LEU A 37 -18.56 -22.07 -13.40
CA LEU A 37 -17.43 -21.70 -14.26
C LEU A 37 -17.81 -21.27 -15.69
N PRO A 38 -18.84 -21.86 -16.34
CA PRO A 38 -19.31 -21.38 -17.64
C PRO A 38 -19.83 -19.94 -17.65
N LEU A 39 -20.43 -19.48 -16.54
CA LEU A 39 -21.05 -18.15 -16.46
C LEU A 39 -20.18 -17.12 -15.73
N ARG A 40 -19.35 -17.56 -14.79
CA ARG A 40 -18.56 -16.69 -13.91
C ARG A 40 -17.36 -17.41 -13.30
N GLN A 41 -16.42 -16.64 -12.76
CA GLN A 41 -15.31 -17.21 -11.99
C GLN A 41 -15.82 -17.85 -10.69
N ASP A 42 -15.11 -18.88 -10.23
CA ASP A 42 -15.37 -19.48 -8.93
C ASP A 42 -15.23 -18.40 -7.84
N PRO A 43 -16.18 -18.28 -6.90
CA PRO A 43 -16.05 -17.40 -5.75
C PRO A 43 -14.77 -17.65 -4.94
N ILE A 44 -14.22 -18.87 -4.99
CA ILE A 44 -13.05 -19.29 -4.23
C ILE A 44 -11.86 -19.42 -5.16
N SER A 45 -10.76 -18.78 -4.77
CA SER A 45 -9.46 -19.00 -5.41
C SER A 45 -8.79 -20.24 -4.82
N TRP A 46 -9.10 -21.41 -5.39
CA TRP A 46 -8.59 -22.70 -4.91
C TRP A 46 -7.06 -22.78 -4.90
N ASP A 47 -6.40 -22.25 -5.93
CA ASP A 47 -4.94 -22.24 -6.00
C ASP A 47 -4.31 -21.45 -4.85
N LYS A 48 -4.91 -20.30 -4.49
CA LYS A 48 -4.46 -19.50 -3.34
C LYS A 48 -4.73 -20.24 -2.03
N LEU A 49 -5.90 -20.86 -1.88
CA LEU A 49 -6.28 -21.59 -0.67
C LEU A 49 -5.31 -22.76 -0.41
N VAL A 50 -5.02 -23.57 -1.43
CA VAL A 50 -4.13 -24.75 -1.32
C VAL A 50 -2.67 -24.34 -1.21
N GLY A 51 -2.27 -23.25 -1.89
CA GLY A 51 -0.90 -22.73 -1.84
C GLY A 51 -0.54 -22.03 -0.53
N MET A 52 -1.52 -21.67 0.30
CA MET A 52 -1.28 -20.93 1.53
C MET A 52 -0.71 -21.82 2.64
N ILE A 53 0.50 -21.50 3.10
CA ILE A 53 1.15 -22.22 4.19
C ILE A 53 0.49 -21.82 5.51
N ILE A 54 -0.01 -22.80 6.26
CA ILE A 54 -0.45 -22.58 7.65
C ILE A 54 0.79 -22.44 8.52
N SER A 55 1.07 -21.21 8.93
CA SER A 55 2.27 -20.87 9.69
C SER A 55 1.98 -19.75 10.69
N HIS A 56 2.77 -19.72 11.76
CA HIS A 56 2.80 -18.61 12.70
C HIS A 56 3.48 -17.35 12.12
N PHE A 57 4.17 -17.50 11.00
CA PHE A 57 4.84 -16.44 10.26
C PHE A 57 4.40 -16.49 8.80
N ASN A 58 3.67 -15.47 8.35
CA ASN A 58 3.08 -15.41 7.01
C ASN A 58 3.08 -13.99 6.44
N ASN A 59 3.12 -13.88 5.11
CA ASN A 59 2.94 -12.63 4.38
C ASN A 59 1.47 -12.52 3.94
N ILE A 60 0.76 -11.53 4.45
CA ILE A 60 -0.67 -11.30 4.21
C ILE A 60 -0.81 -9.83 3.82
N LEU A 61 -1.51 -9.54 2.72
CA LEU A 61 -1.75 -8.16 2.24
C LEU A 61 -0.46 -7.32 2.08
N GLY A 62 0.67 -7.97 1.78
CA GLY A 62 1.96 -7.30 1.62
C GLY A 62 2.67 -6.92 2.93
N VAL A 63 2.23 -7.45 4.07
CA VAL A 63 2.91 -7.32 5.37
C VAL A 63 3.19 -8.71 5.96
N GLU A 64 4.28 -8.83 6.68
CA GLU A 64 4.62 -10.03 7.43
C GLU A 64 4.02 -9.98 8.84
N ILE A 65 3.29 -11.03 9.19
CA ILE A 65 2.67 -11.21 10.49
C ILE A 65 3.39 -12.34 11.22
N ASN A 66 3.87 -12.06 12.44
CA ASN A 66 4.44 -13.05 13.34
C ASN A 66 3.54 -13.20 14.57
N THR A 67 2.76 -14.28 14.63
CA THR A 67 1.81 -14.52 15.73
C THR A 67 2.49 -15.04 17.01
N ARG A 68 3.72 -15.56 16.94
CA ARG A 68 4.49 -15.93 18.14
C ARG A 68 5.04 -14.71 18.87
N ARG A 69 5.53 -13.74 18.10
CA ARG A 69 6.04 -12.46 18.63
C ARG A 69 4.94 -11.41 18.77
N MET A 70 3.75 -11.70 18.23
CA MET A 70 2.63 -10.75 18.13
C MET A 70 3.05 -9.45 17.45
N GLU A 71 3.83 -9.54 16.37
CA GLU A 71 4.41 -8.40 15.65
C GLU A 71 3.96 -8.42 14.18
N VAL A 72 3.83 -7.24 13.58
CA VAL A 72 3.58 -7.05 12.14
C VAL A 72 4.63 -6.12 11.55
N GLY A 73 5.05 -6.32 10.30
CA GLY A 73 5.94 -5.35 9.64
C GLY A 73 6.08 -5.59 8.15
N PRO A 74 6.88 -4.74 7.47
CA PRO A 74 7.15 -4.91 6.05
C PRO A 74 8.04 -6.14 5.79
N PRO A 75 7.88 -6.82 4.64
CA PRO A 75 8.79 -7.88 4.22
C PRO A 75 10.24 -7.36 4.08
N PRO A 76 11.29 -8.10 4.51
CA PRO A 76 12.68 -7.68 4.43
C PRO A 76 13.13 -7.33 3.01
N GLU A 77 12.68 -8.10 2.03
CA GLU A 77 12.93 -7.85 0.61
C GLU A 77 12.31 -6.54 0.11
N PHE A 78 11.13 -6.17 0.63
CA PHE A 78 10.50 -4.90 0.30
C PHE A 78 11.29 -3.75 0.90
N LEU A 79 11.70 -3.90 2.16
CA LEU A 79 12.55 -2.96 2.89
C LEU A 79 13.87 -2.70 2.17
N ALA A 80 14.56 -3.77 1.74
CA ALA A 80 15.82 -3.68 1.00
C ALA A 80 15.66 -2.88 -0.30
N ARG A 81 14.59 -3.15 -1.07
CA ARG A 81 14.27 -2.37 -2.28
C ARG A 81 13.97 -0.90 -1.97
N THR A 82 13.27 -0.61 -0.87
CA THR A 82 13.01 0.79 -0.46
C THR A 82 14.30 1.50 -0.06
N VAL A 83 15.22 0.83 0.64
CA VAL A 83 16.54 1.38 0.98
C VAL A 83 17.36 1.65 -0.28
N GLU A 84 17.36 0.73 -1.25
CA GLU A 84 18.04 0.95 -2.54
C GLU A 84 17.47 2.17 -3.28
N GLN A 85 16.15 2.36 -3.27
CA GLN A 85 15.53 3.57 -3.82
C GLN A 85 15.94 4.83 -3.07
N LEU A 86 16.08 4.78 -1.75
CA LEU A 86 16.59 5.90 -0.94
C LEU A 86 18.06 6.19 -1.24
N ASP A 87 18.88 5.17 -1.50
CA ASP A 87 20.28 5.34 -1.89
C ASP A 87 20.43 6.09 -3.22
N ALA A 88 19.46 5.96 -4.13
CA ALA A 88 19.40 6.77 -5.35
C ALA A 88 19.16 8.27 -5.09
N PHE A 89 18.76 8.65 -3.86
CA PHE A 89 18.68 10.02 -3.36
C PHE A 89 19.86 10.36 -2.44
N HIS A 90 21.08 10.06 -2.91
CA HIS A 90 22.33 10.38 -2.21
C HIS A 90 22.48 11.89 -1.91
N GLU A 91 23.34 12.24 -0.93
CA GLU A 91 23.50 13.61 -0.41
C GLU A 91 23.85 14.68 -1.47
N GLY A 92 24.41 14.26 -2.61
CA GLY A 92 24.75 15.14 -3.73
C GLY A 92 23.60 15.42 -4.70
N ARG A 93 22.51 14.65 -4.63
CA ARG A 93 21.36 14.79 -5.52
C ARG A 93 20.51 15.98 -5.08
N LYS A 94 20.32 16.94 -5.99
CA LYS A 94 19.57 18.18 -5.71
C LYS A 94 18.20 18.23 -6.37
N ALA A 95 17.88 17.26 -7.22
CA ALA A 95 16.67 17.31 -8.02
C ALA A 95 16.00 15.93 -8.18
N PHE A 96 14.71 15.94 -8.44
CA PHE A 96 13.87 14.75 -8.58
C PHE A 96 12.85 14.93 -9.70
N THR A 97 12.41 13.84 -10.32
CA THR A 97 11.17 13.84 -11.11
C THR A 97 10.00 13.41 -10.25
N VAL A 98 8.80 13.90 -10.57
CA VAL A 98 7.57 13.52 -9.84
C VAL A 98 7.40 11.99 -9.81
N GLN A 99 7.64 11.32 -10.93
CA GLN A 99 7.51 9.87 -11.03
C GLN A 99 8.40 9.14 -10.01
N GLU A 100 9.69 9.46 -9.95
CA GLU A 100 10.63 8.82 -9.02
C GLU A 100 10.25 9.05 -7.56
N MET A 101 9.94 10.31 -7.20
CA MET A 101 9.61 10.67 -5.82
C MET A 101 8.27 10.06 -5.38
N SER A 102 7.26 10.05 -6.26
CA SER A 102 5.98 9.40 -5.97
C SER A 102 6.13 7.89 -5.78
N THR A 103 6.97 7.22 -6.58
CA THR A 103 7.24 5.78 -6.39
C THR A 103 7.88 5.52 -5.03
N LEU A 104 8.91 6.30 -4.67
CA LEU A 104 9.56 6.18 -3.37
C LEU A 104 8.58 6.45 -2.22
N VAL A 105 7.83 7.55 -2.27
CA VAL A 105 6.85 7.89 -1.23
C VAL A 105 5.74 6.84 -1.15
N GLY A 106 5.34 6.21 -2.26
CA GLY A 106 4.43 5.07 -2.26
C GLY A 106 4.98 3.88 -1.46
N HIS A 107 6.27 3.55 -1.63
CA HIS A 107 6.92 2.50 -0.85
C HIS A 107 7.03 2.86 0.63
N LEU A 108 7.41 4.11 0.94
CA LEU A 108 7.48 4.60 2.32
C LEU A 108 6.11 4.62 3.00
N SER A 109 5.05 4.97 2.27
CA SER A 109 3.67 4.94 2.75
C SER A 109 3.23 3.51 3.09
N HIS A 110 3.62 2.52 2.27
CA HIS A 110 3.37 1.11 2.58
C HIS A 110 4.05 0.69 3.90
N ILE A 111 5.31 1.07 4.12
CA ILE A 111 6.01 0.81 5.39
C ILE A 111 5.31 1.51 6.55
N ALA A 112 4.84 2.75 6.34
CA ALA A 112 4.17 3.56 7.35
C ALA A 112 2.85 2.96 7.86
N THR A 113 2.23 2.03 7.11
CA THR A 113 1.06 1.27 7.58
C THR A 113 1.37 0.45 8.84
N THR A 114 2.60 -0.03 8.97
CA THR A 114 3.09 -0.76 10.14
C THR A 114 3.87 0.18 11.07
N SER A 115 4.72 1.06 10.53
CA SER A 115 5.50 2.00 11.32
C SER A 115 4.89 3.40 11.30
N ARG A 116 3.88 3.66 12.15
CA ARG A 116 3.11 4.92 12.16
C ARG A 116 3.94 6.19 12.28
N TRP A 117 5.07 6.15 12.99
CA TRP A 117 5.97 7.30 13.10
C TRP A 117 6.48 7.78 11.73
N LEU A 118 6.65 6.87 10.77
CA LEU A 118 7.10 7.20 9.42
C LEU A 118 6.08 8.06 8.68
N ALA A 119 4.77 7.82 8.87
CA ALA A 119 3.72 8.62 8.23
C ALA A 119 3.85 10.12 8.57
N HIS A 120 4.30 10.43 9.78
CA HIS A 120 4.50 11.81 10.23
C HIS A 120 5.77 12.46 9.65
N LEU A 121 6.73 11.66 9.17
CA LEU A 121 7.99 12.14 8.58
C LEU A 121 7.92 12.35 7.06
N LEU A 122 6.82 12.01 6.38
CA LEU A 122 6.71 12.14 4.91
C LEU A 122 6.07 13.46 4.47
N SER A 123 5.79 14.37 5.40
CA SER A 123 4.97 15.55 5.14
C SER A 123 5.60 16.53 4.14
N HIS A 124 6.92 16.77 4.23
CA HIS A 124 7.60 17.66 3.31
C HIS A 124 7.83 16.99 1.95
N LEU A 125 7.99 15.67 1.88
CA LEU A 125 7.97 14.92 0.62
C LEU A 125 6.64 15.07 -0.13
N TYR A 126 5.49 14.86 0.55
CA TYR A 126 4.17 15.05 -0.08
C TYR A 126 3.95 16.50 -0.54
N THR A 127 4.40 17.47 0.26
CA THR A 127 4.31 18.89 -0.10
C THR A 127 5.18 19.21 -1.32
N SER A 128 6.39 18.64 -1.39
CA SER A 128 7.32 18.82 -2.51
C SER A 128 6.80 18.22 -3.81
N ILE A 129 6.22 17.00 -3.75
CA ILE A 129 5.54 16.38 -4.90
C ILE A 129 4.35 17.24 -5.35
N SER A 130 3.54 17.72 -4.41
CA SER A 130 2.35 18.54 -4.73
C SER A 130 2.72 19.85 -5.41
N ALA A 131 3.81 20.50 -4.98
CA ALA A 131 4.34 21.68 -5.64
C ALA A 131 4.86 21.36 -7.05
N ALA A 132 5.62 20.28 -7.20
CA ALA A 132 6.15 19.83 -8.48
C ALA A 132 5.04 19.48 -9.49
N LEU A 133 3.97 18.81 -9.05
CA LEU A 133 2.79 18.51 -9.86
C LEU A 133 2.11 19.78 -10.39
N LYS A 134 1.99 20.82 -9.56
CA LYS A 134 1.43 22.12 -9.99
C LYS A 134 2.28 22.76 -11.08
N VAL A 135 3.60 22.73 -10.94
CA VAL A 135 4.54 23.26 -11.93
C VAL A 135 4.46 22.46 -13.24
N ASN A 136 4.45 21.12 -13.17
CA ASN A 136 4.29 20.27 -14.35
C ASN A 136 2.97 20.55 -15.07
N CYS A 137 1.87 20.70 -14.32
CA CYS A 137 0.57 21.02 -14.89
C CYS A 137 0.58 22.38 -15.60
N ALA A 138 1.14 23.42 -14.96
CA ALA A 138 1.27 24.74 -15.58
C ALA A 138 2.10 24.69 -16.87
N TYR A 139 3.21 23.96 -16.85
CA TYR A 139 4.06 23.78 -18.03
C TYR A 139 3.33 23.09 -19.19
N GLU A 140 2.57 22.02 -18.92
CA GLU A 140 1.79 21.32 -19.96
C GLU A 140 0.62 22.17 -20.48
N ILE A 141 0.02 23.01 -19.65
CA ILE A 141 -1.00 23.98 -20.10
C ILE A 141 -0.39 24.95 -21.11
N ASP A 142 0.82 25.44 -20.87
CA ASP A 142 1.43 26.44 -21.74
C ASP A 142 1.94 25.83 -23.05
N THR A 143 2.58 24.66 -22.98
CA THR A 143 3.32 24.09 -24.11
C THR A 143 2.51 23.08 -24.92
N ASN A 144 1.56 22.35 -24.32
CA ASN A 144 0.91 21.20 -24.94
C ASN A 144 -0.56 21.48 -25.34
N LYS A 145 -0.79 21.62 -26.65
CA LYS A 145 -2.15 21.85 -27.19
C LYS A 145 -3.10 20.67 -26.93
N ALA A 146 -2.62 19.43 -27.04
CA ALA A 146 -3.43 18.24 -26.82
C ALA A 146 -3.86 18.13 -25.35
N PHE A 147 -2.94 18.45 -24.42
CA PHE A 147 -3.22 18.50 -22.99
C PHE A 147 -4.31 19.53 -22.65
N ARG A 148 -4.21 20.76 -23.18
CA ARG A 148 -5.26 21.78 -23.02
C ARG A 148 -6.61 21.34 -23.56
N GLN A 149 -6.63 20.69 -24.71
CA GLN A 149 -7.87 20.17 -25.29
C GLN A 149 -8.49 19.06 -24.42
N ALA A 150 -7.65 18.17 -23.86
CA ALA A 150 -8.11 17.14 -22.93
C ALA A 150 -8.71 17.75 -21.65
N MET A 151 -8.04 18.74 -21.06
CA MET A 151 -8.54 19.47 -19.89
C MET A 151 -9.89 20.15 -20.17
N LYS A 152 -10.00 20.83 -21.32
CA LYS A 152 -11.24 21.51 -21.75
C LYS A 152 -12.39 20.51 -21.95
N LYS A 153 -12.12 19.36 -22.58
CA LYS A 153 -13.12 18.30 -22.76
C LYS A 153 -13.66 17.79 -21.43
N VAL A 154 -12.79 17.52 -20.45
CA VAL A 154 -13.23 17.04 -19.12
C VAL A 154 -14.06 18.09 -18.37
N ALA A 155 -13.74 19.37 -18.53
CA ALA A 155 -14.41 20.46 -17.82
C ALA A 155 -15.77 20.87 -18.44
N GLU A 156 -15.88 20.87 -19.77
CA GLU A 156 -17.02 21.48 -20.47
C GLU A 156 -17.99 20.47 -21.09
N ASP A 157 -17.53 19.24 -21.40
CA ASP A 157 -18.35 18.29 -22.14
C ASP A 157 -19.16 17.40 -21.18
N GLU A 158 -20.32 17.92 -20.79
CA GLU A 158 -21.29 17.20 -19.96
C GLU A 158 -21.79 15.91 -20.62
N SER A 159 -21.74 15.81 -21.95
CA SER A 159 -22.20 14.66 -22.73
C SER A 159 -21.24 13.47 -22.75
N MET A 160 -20.02 13.64 -22.23
CA MET A 160 -19.04 12.55 -22.16
C MET A 160 -19.51 11.41 -21.28
N THR A 161 -19.45 10.19 -21.82
CA THR A 161 -19.65 8.96 -21.04
C THR A 161 -18.60 8.81 -19.94
N GLN A 162 -18.94 8.12 -18.86
CA GLN A 162 -18.03 7.89 -17.73
C GLN A 162 -16.69 7.27 -18.16
N ASN A 163 -16.71 6.34 -19.12
CA ASN A 163 -15.51 5.69 -19.65
C ASN A 163 -14.61 6.70 -20.37
N GLN A 164 -15.17 7.59 -21.19
CA GLN A 164 -14.41 8.62 -21.90
C GLN A 164 -13.82 9.65 -20.94
N ARG A 165 -14.57 10.05 -19.89
CA ARG A 165 -14.06 10.94 -18.84
C ARG A 165 -12.88 10.30 -18.12
N THR A 166 -13.04 9.05 -17.69
CA THR A 166 -11.99 8.29 -16.99
C THR A 166 -10.73 8.14 -17.85
N PHE A 167 -10.89 7.83 -19.15
CA PHE A 167 -9.79 7.74 -20.08
C PHE A 167 -9.05 9.07 -20.24
N THR A 168 -9.80 10.16 -20.46
CA THR A 168 -9.21 11.50 -20.67
C THR A 168 -8.51 12.02 -19.41
N GLN A 169 -9.10 11.77 -18.24
CA GLN A 169 -8.50 12.11 -16.96
C GLN A 169 -7.27 11.25 -16.66
N GLY A 170 -7.28 9.97 -17.06
CA GLY A 170 -6.12 9.10 -17.03
C GLY A 170 -4.96 9.62 -17.88
N TYR A 171 -5.26 10.10 -19.09
CA TYR A 171 -4.26 10.76 -19.95
C TYR A 171 -3.67 12.02 -19.29
N ILE A 172 -4.51 12.93 -18.79
CA ILE A 172 -4.08 14.16 -18.11
C ILE A 172 -3.15 13.84 -16.93
N ASN A 173 -3.61 12.96 -16.03
CA ASN A 173 -2.86 12.57 -14.84
C ASN A 173 -1.51 11.94 -15.23
N ARG A 174 -1.51 11.07 -16.24
CA ARG A 174 -0.29 10.44 -16.73
C ARG A 174 0.70 11.46 -17.28
N THR A 175 0.26 12.40 -18.11
CA THR A 175 1.14 13.43 -18.69
C THR A 175 1.81 14.27 -17.60
N VAL A 176 1.07 14.70 -16.57
CA VAL A 176 1.64 15.50 -15.47
C VAL A 176 2.59 14.67 -14.60
N HIS A 177 2.23 13.42 -14.30
CA HIS A 177 2.97 12.56 -13.39
C HIS A 177 4.24 11.95 -14.01
N GLU A 178 4.21 11.62 -15.30
CA GLU A 178 5.33 11.03 -16.05
C GLU A 178 6.23 12.08 -16.74
N SER A 179 5.94 13.37 -16.54
CA SER A 179 6.77 14.46 -17.05
C SER A 179 8.21 14.30 -16.59
N LYS A 180 9.14 14.49 -17.53
CA LYS A 180 10.59 14.40 -17.30
C LYS A 180 11.20 15.68 -16.72
N TRP A 181 10.37 16.68 -16.43
CA TRP A 181 10.82 17.89 -15.79
C TRP A 181 11.35 17.60 -14.38
N SER A 182 12.53 18.11 -14.08
CA SER A 182 13.19 17.92 -12.80
C SER A 182 12.94 19.11 -11.88
N HIS A 183 12.66 18.82 -10.62
CA HIS A 183 12.35 19.80 -9.57
C HIS A 183 13.41 19.75 -8.48
N PHE A 184 13.74 20.90 -7.91
CA PHE A 184 14.73 20.96 -6.83
C PHE A 184 14.17 20.41 -5.51
N LEU A 185 15.00 19.66 -4.80
CA LEU A 185 14.74 19.25 -3.42
C LEU A 185 14.97 20.44 -2.49
N ASN A 186 14.00 20.72 -1.62
CA ASN A 186 14.20 21.67 -0.52
C ASN A 186 15.00 21.03 0.62
N SER A 187 15.58 21.85 1.50
CA SER A 187 16.40 21.38 2.61
C SER A 187 15.65 20.42 3.55
N THR A 188 14.38 20.68 3.81
CA THR A 188 13.53 19.84 4.67
C THR A 188 13.29 18.46 4.09
N ALA A 189 13.04 18.35 2.78
CA ALA A 189 12.84 17.09 2.08
C ALA A 189 14.14 16.27 2.03
N ILE A 190 15.28 16.94 1.85
CA ILE A 190 16.60 16.29 1.92
C ILE A 190 16.81 15.68 3.31
N GLU A 191 16.50 16.43 4.37
CA GLU A 191 16.64 15.94 5.74
C GLU A 191 15.66 14.79 6.05
N GLU A 192 14.40 14.87 5.58
CA GLU A 192 13.43 13.77 5.69
C GLU A 192 13.95 12.48 5.01
N LEU A 193 14.48 12.59 3.78
CA LEU A 193 15.06 11.44 3.07
C LEU A 193 16.26 10.85 3.82
N ARG A 194 17.14 11.72 4.32
CA ARG A 194 18.33 11.33 5.06
C ARG A 194 17.99 10.60 6.35
N LEU A 195 17.07 11.16 7.15
CA LEU A 195 16.60 10.57 8.39
C LEU A 195 15.91 9.23 8.13
N THR A 196 15.04 9.18 7.12
CA THR A 196 14.31 7.96 6.74
C THR A 196 15.29 6.87 6.35
N ARG A 197 16.28 7.18 5.51
CA ARG A 197 17.36 6.25 5.14
C ARG A 197 18.12 5.75 6.36
N LEU A 198 18.55 6.64 7.25
CA LEU A 198 19.27 6.27 8.47
C LEU A 198 18.47 5.29 9.33
N VAL A 199 17.18 5.55 9.52
CA VAL A 199 16.31 4.70 10.33
C VAL A 199 16.04 3.36 9.66
N LEU A 200 15.71 3.34 8.38
CA LEU A 200 15.39 2.09 7.66
C LEU A 200 16.61 1.19 7.46
N SER A 201 17.82 1.75 7.43
CA SER A 201 19.08 0.99 7.38
C SER A 201 19.57 0.55 8.76
N SER A 202 18.94 0.99 9.84
CA SER A 202 19.41 0.73 11.21
C SER A 202 18.79 -0.55 11.76
N GLU A 203 19.61 -1.51 12.15
CA GLU A 203 19.15 -2.73 12.85
C GLU A 203 18.64 -2.46 14.26
N SER A 204 18.98 -1.30 14.84
CA SER A 204 18.60 -0.94 16.21
C SER A 204 17.15 -0.47 16.35
N ILE A 205 16.50 -0.10 15.25
CA ILE A 205 15.13 0.42 15.26
C ILE A 205 14.19 -0.66 14.72
N SER A 206 13.31 -1.18 15.57
CA SER A 206 12.30 -2.13 15.13
C SER A 206 11.24 -1.41 14.29
N LEU A 207 11.09 -1.87 13.05
CA LEU A 207 10.01 -1.47 12.13
C LEU A 207 8.75 -2.33 12.31
N ARG A 208 8.78 -3.21 13.32
CA ARG A 208 7.72 -4.17 13.62
C ARG A 208 7.00 -3.78 14.91
N PRO A 209 5.88 -3.03 14.84
CA PRO A 209 5.04 -2.83 16.01
C PRO A 209 4.38 -4.14 16.48
N PRO A 210 3.91 -4.19 17.73
CA PRO A 210 3.00 -5.23 18.17
C PRO A 210 1.63 -5.12 17.47
N ILE A 211 1.02 -6.26 17.13
CA ILE A 211 -0.31 -6.37 16.50
C ILE A 211 -1.41 -5.87 17.44
N ALA A 212 -1.22 -6.07 18.75
CA ALA A 212 -2.15 -5.61 19.77
C ALA A 212 -1.36 -5.10 20.98
N HIS A 213 -1.90 -4.07 21.63
CA HIS A 213 -1.47 -3.72 22.99
C HIS A 213 -1.95 -4.83 23.92
N LEU A 214 -1.04 -5.76 24.26
CA LEU A 214 -1.32 -6.76 25.28
C LEU A 214 -1.37 -6.05 26.64
N VAL A 215 -2.57 -5.72 27.08
CA VAL A 215 -2.82 -5.29 28.45
C VAL A 215 -2.79 -6.54 29.33
N SER A 216 -1.85 -6.61 30.27
CA SER A 216 -1.84 -7.66 31.29
C SER A 216 -3.19 -7.69 32.00
N ARG A 217 -3.95 -8.76 31.82
CA ARG A 217 -5.18 -8.98 32.59
C ARG A 217 -4.81 -9.51 33.95
N ASP A 218 -5.31 -8.86 34.99
CA ASP A 218 -5.31 -9.40 36.35
C ASP A 218 -6.27 -10.63 36.35
N PRO A 219 -5.85 -11.83 36.77
CA PRO A 219 -6.66 -13.06 36.71
C PRO A 219 -7.77 -13.10 37.78
N THR A 220 -8.46 -11.99 38.01
CA THR A 220 -9.52 -11.84 39.03
C THR A 220 -10.92 -12.17 38.50
N ALA A 221 -11.07 -12.45 37.21
CA ALA A 221 -12.35 -12.88 36.65
C ALA A 221 -12.55 -14.39 36.88
N GLU A 222 -13.34 -14.73 37.90
CA GLU A 222 -13.91 -16.07 38.05
C GLU A 222 -14.93 -16.32 36.92
N PRO A 223 -14.87 -17.46 36.22
CA PRO A 223 -15.92 -17.84 35.28
C PRO A 223 -17.22 -18.12 36.04
N LEU A 224 -18.20 -17.22 35.92
CA LEU A 224 -19.57 -17.46 36.37
C LEU A 224 -20.23 -18.47 35.43
N GLY A 225 -20.20 -19.75 35.81
CA GLY A 225 -20.92 -20.82 35.14
C GLY A 225 -20.34 -22.20 35.44
N ARG A 226 -20.87 -22.85 36.48
CA ARG A 226 -20.86 -24.31 36.64
C ARG A 226 -22.30 -24.80 36.62
#